data_AF-A0A5J4LBB1-F1
#
_entry.id   AF-A0A5J4LBB1-F1
#
_cell.length_a   1.000
_cell.length_b   1.000
_cell.length_c   1.000
_cell.angle_alpha   90.00
_cell.angle_beta   90.00
_cell.angle_gamma   90.00
#
_symmetry.space_group_name_H-M   'P 1'
#
loop_
_entity.id
_entity.type
_entity.pdbx_description
1 polymer ?
#
loop_
_entity_poly.entity_id
_entity_poly.type
_entity_poly.pdbx_seq_one_letter_code
_entity_poly.pdbx_strand_id
1 'polypeptide(L)'
;MPLAESVRADPESVVELLSECELLRAQAATAGVELDDSVGSLEALDQLQPVWRDDPEVLPWLGNDAGLYLGTVLVRTVRGAVWHVWPDGQPVVRLASGREIDVVAVGHDWADIGAPELSQVYAEASES
;
A
#
# COMPACT_ATOMS: atom_id res chain seq x y z
N MET A 1 -12.14 20.12 -1.66
CA MET A 1 -10.98 20.48 -2.50
C MET A 1 -10.55 19.24 -3.28
N PRO A 2 -10.01 19.37 -4.50
CA PRO A 2 -9.52 18.21 -5.25
C PRO A 2 -8.26 17.63 -4.56
N LEU A 3 -8.17 16.30 -4.46
CA LEU A 3 -7.01 15.59 -3.90
C LEU A 3 -5.69 16.03 -4.55
N ALA A 4 -5.70 16.23 -5.88
CA ALA A 4 -4.54 16.68 -6.66
C ALA A 4 -4.00 18.07 -6.27
N GLU A 5 -4.82 18.93 -5.63
CA GLU A 5 -4.40 20.25 -5.14
C GLU A 5 -3.82 20.15 -3.72
N SER A 6 -4.35 19.23 -2.90
CA SER A 6 -3.83 18.94 -1.55
C SER A 6 -2.48 18.22 -1.60
N VAL A 7 -2.29 17.29 -2.55
CA VAL A 7 -1.00 16.63 -2.82
C VAL A 7 0.12 17.63 -3.13
N ARG A 8 -0.20 18.70 -3.87
CA ARG A 8 0.78 19.75 -4.21
C ARG A 8 1.05 20.71 -3.05
N ALA A 9 0.05 20.92 -2.19
CA ALA A 9 0.14 21.86 -1.09
C ALA A 9 0.90 21.26 0.10
N ASP A 10 0.66 19.98 0.41
CA ASP A 10 1.27 19.31 1.55
C ASP A 10 1.30 17.77 1.35
N PRO A 11 2.37 17.23 0.74
CA PRO A 11 2.47 15.80 0.47
C PRO A 11 2.50 14.95 1.76
N GLU A 12 2.95 15.49 2.90
CA GLU A 12 2.88 14.82 4.21
C GLU A 12 1.43 14.67 4.68
N SER A 13 0.58 15.70 4.50
CA SER A 13 -0.84 15.61 4.86
C SER A 13 -1.63 14.58 4.03
N VAL A 14 -1.27 14.38 2.75
CA VAL A 14 -1.89 13.34 1.92
C VAL A 14 -1.37 11.96 2.30
N VAL A 15 -0.11 11.84 2.70
CA VAL A 15 0.43 10.60 3.26
C VAL A 15 -0.30 10.24 4.56
N GLU A 16 -0.53 11.17 5.48
CA GLU A 16 -1.31 10.92 6.71
C GLU A 16 -2.74 10.42 6.40
N LEU A 17 -3.45 11.08 5.49
CA LEU A 17 -4.81 10.71 5.07
C LEU A 17 -4.89 9.35 4.35
N LEU A 18 -3.83 8.97 3.62
CA LEU A 18 -3.74 7.67 2.94
C LEU A 18 -3.21 6.57 3.88
N SER A 19 -2.57 6.92 5.01
CA SER A 19 -1.90 5.99 5.92
C SER A 19 -2.77 5.46 7.06
N GLU A 20 -4.01 5.94 7.18
CA GLU A 20 -4.89 5.42 8.24
C GLU A 20 -5.14 3.93 8.03
N CYS A 21 -5.28 3.48 6.77
CA CYS A 21 -5.40 2.05 6.39
C CYS A 21 -6.29 1.27 7.38
N GLU A 22 -7.37 1.91 7.86
CA GLU A 22 -8.06 1.51 9.09
C GLU A 22 -8.65 0.11 8.93
N LEU A 23 -9.14 -0.20 7.72
CA LEU A 23 -9.73 -1.50 7.42
C LEU A 23 -8.66 -2.59 7.41
N LEU A 24 -7.52 -2.35 6.75
CA LEU A 24 -6.40 -3.30 6.76
C LEU A 24 -5.84 -3.52 8.17
N ARG A 25 -5.66 -2.45 8.95
CA ARG A 25 -5.19 -2.54 10.34
C ARG A 25 -6.18 -3.29 11.23
N ALA A 26 -7.48 -3.06 11.07
CA ALA A 26 -8.51 -3.80 11.80
C ALA A 26 -8.54 -5.29 11.42
N GLN A 27 -8.38 -5.59 10.13
CA GLN A 27 -8.30 -6.96 9.61
C GLN A 27 -7.07 -7.69 10.16
N ALA A 28 -5.89 -7.06 10.13
CA ALA A 28 -4.67 -7.60 10.70
C ALA A 28 -4.77 -7.81 12.22
N ALA A 29 -5.33 -6.83 12.94
CA ALA A 29 -5.52 -6.93 14.39
C ALA A 29 -6.46 -8.08 14.78
N THR A 30 -7.49 -8.36 13.98
CA THR A 30 -8.39 -9.52 14.17
C THR A 30 -7.64 -10.86 14.06
N ALA A 31 -6.57 -10.90 13.27
CA ALA A 31 -5.66 -12.04 13.16
C ALA A 31 -4.50 -12.03 14.17
N GLY A 32 -4.45 -11.04 15.09
CA GLY A 32 -3.38 -10.90 16.07
C GLY A 32 -2.08 -10.31 15.50
N VAL A 33 -2.14 -9.66 14.34
CA VAL A 33 -1.01 -9.00 13.70
C VAL A 33 -1.08 -7.49 13.96
N GLU A 34 0.01 -6.93 14.50
CA GLU A 34 0.19 -5.48 14.65
C GLU A 34 1.00 -4.95 13.47
N LEU A 35 0.44 -3.96 12.76
CA LEU A 35 1.10 -3.33 11.62
C LEU A 35 1.92 -2.12 12.09
N ASP A 36 3.24 -2.25 12.09
CA ASP A 36 4.21 -1.26 12.59
C ASP A 36 4.93 -0.46 11.46
N ASP A 37 4.41 -0.59 10.25
CA ASP A 37 4.89 0.02 9.00
C ASP A 37 6.30 -0.44 8.62
N SER A 38 6.75 -1.58 9.18
CA SER A 38 8.02 -2.22 8.82
C SER A 38 7.87 -3.19 7.65
N VAL A 39 9.01 -3.63 7.12
CA VAL A 39 9.07 -4.71 6.13
C VAL A 39 8.46 -6.00 6.67
N GLY A 40 8.64 -6.31 7.96
CA GLY A 40 8.09 -7.51 8.59
C GLY A 40 6.56 -7.50 8.64
N SER A 41 5.94 -6.32 8.68
CA SER A 41 4.48 -6.20 8.58
C SER A 41 3.95 -6.62 7.21
N LEU A 42 4.72 -6.45 6.12
CA LEU A 42 4.32 -6.94 4.79
C LEU A 42 4.28 -8.47 4.74
N GLU A 43 5.30 -9.13 5.29
CA GLU A 43 5.33 -10.58 5.40
C GLU A 43 4.16 -11.10 6.25
N ALA A 44 3.85 -10.42 7.36
CA ALA A 44 2.72 -10.79 8.21
C ALA A 44 1.37 -10.64 7.50
N LEU A 45 1.21 -9.59 6.67
CA LEU A 45 0.04 -9.42 5.82
C LEU A 45 -0.10 -10.58 4.83
N ASP A 46 0.97 -10.96 4.13
CA ASP A 46 0.95 -12.05 3.15
C ASP A 46 0.54 -13.42 3.77
N GLN A 47 0.67 -13.59 5.08
CA GLN A 47 0.25 -14.80 5.81
C GLN A 47 -1.19 -14.74 6.36
N LEU A 48 -1.92 -13.65 6.16
CA LEU A 48 -3.29 -13.53 6.66
C LEU A 48 -4.24 -14.50 5.95
N GLN A 49 -5.18 -15.06 6.71
CA GLN A 49 -6.29 -15.80 6.12
C GLN A 49 -7.22 -14.82 5.38
N PRO A 50 -7.53 -15.06 4.09
CA PRO A 50 -8.20 -14.10 3.23
C PRO A 50 -9.72 -14.08 3.39
N VAL A 51 -10.21 -13.96 4.62
CA VAL A 51 -11.65 -14.01 4.96
C VAL A 51 -12.46 -12.87 4.33
N TRP A 52 -11.81 -11.78 3.95
CA TRP A 52 -12.43 -10.66 3.24
C TRP A 52 -12.86 -11.02 1.82
N ARG A 53 -12.30 -12.06 1.20
CA ARG A 53 -12.64 -12.45 -0.18
C ARG A 53 -14.06 -12.96 -0.31
N ASP A 54 -14.67 -13.39 0.80
CA ASP A 54 -16.07 -13.78 0.84
C ASP A 54 -17.02 -12.56 0.82
N ASP A 55 -16.50 -11.34 0.98
CA ASP A 55 -17.24 -10.09 0.96
C ASP A 55 -16.77 -9.17 -0.19
N PRO A 56 -17.50 -9.15 -1.33
CA PRO A 56 -17.14 -8.32 -2.47
C PRO A 56 -17.31 -6.82 -2.22
N GLU A 57 -18.00 -6.40 -1.16
CA GLU A 57 -18.09 -4.98 -0.80
C GLU A 57 -16.82 -4.53 -0.07
N VAL A 58 -16.18 -5.41 0.69
CA VAL A 58 -14.96 -5.12 1.48
C VAL A 58 -13.69 -5.23 0.63
N LEU A 59 -13.62 -6.20 -0.28
CA LEU A 59 -12.42 -6.53 -1.06
C LEU A 59 -11.76 -5.31 -1.73
N PRO A 60 -12.49 -4.39 -2.41
CA PRO A 60 -11.87 -3.23 -3.05
C PRO A 60 -11.22 -2.27 -2.05
N TRP A 61 -11.86 -2.03 -0.90
CA TRP A 61 -11.32 -1.13 0.12
C TRP A 61 -10.08 -1.72 0.79
N LEU A 62 -10.10 -3.02 1.08
CA LEU A 62 -8.94 -3.70 1.65
C LEU A 62 -7.76 -3.71 0.67
N GLY A 63 -8.02 -3.94 -0.62
CA GLY A 63 -6.99 -3.88 -1.65
C GLY A 63 -6.35 -2.50 -1.77
N ASN A 64 -7.17 -1.45 -1.71
CA ASN A 64 -6.67 -0.07 -1.66
C ASN A 64 -5.77 0.16 -0.43
N ASP A 65 -6.22 -0.22 0.77
CA ASP A 65 -5.43 -0.08 1.99
C ASP A 65 -4.12 -0.89 1.92
N ALA A 66 -4.15 -2.12 1.42
CA ALA A 66 -2.96 -2.96 1.25
C ALA A 66 -1.93 -2.30 0.33
N GLY A 67 -2.39 -1.69 -0.77
CA GLY A 67 -1.54 -0.94 -1.67
C GLY A 67 -0.93 0.31 -1.03
N LEU A 68 -1.75 1.12 -0.36
CA LEU A 68 -1.26 2.32 0.33
C LEU A 68 -0.28 1.99 1.47
N TYR A 69 -0.51 0.88 2.16
CA TYR A 69 0.39 0.35 3.17
C TYR A 69 1.74 -0.06 2.57
N LEU A 70 1.75 -0.83 1.49
CA LEU A 70 2.96 -1.18 0.74
C LEU A 70 3.74 0.07 0.31
N GLY A 71 3.05 1.06 -0.25
CA GLY A 71 3.68 2.30 -0.68
C GLY A 71 4.31 3.09 0.48
N THR A 72 3.67 3.07 1.66
CA THR A 72 4.21 3.68 2.88
C THR A 72 5.50 2.98 3.32
N VAL A 73 5.51 1.65 3.35
CA VAL A 73 6.72 0.88 3.68
C VAL A 73 7.84 1.18 2.67
N LEU A 74 7.54 1.18 1.37
CA LEU A 74 8.51 1.49 0.31
C LEU A 74 9.14 2.87 0.50
N VAL A 75 8.35 3.93 0.65
CA VAL A 75 8.85 5.30 0.79
C VAL A 75 9.67 5.48 2.08
N ARG A 76 9.31 4.80 3.16
CA ARG A 76 10.03 4.87 4.44
C ARG A 76 11.37 4.15 4.42
N THR A 77 11.50 3.07 3.65
CA THR A 77 12.61 2.12 3.79
C THR A 77 13.48 1.98 2.54
N VAL A 78 12.95 2.22 1.34
CA VAL A 78 13.71 2.20 0.09
C VAL A 78 14.25 3.59 -0.22
N ARG A 79 15.59 3.71 -0.26
CA ARG A 79 16.25 5.01 -0.46
C ARG A 79 15.86 5.62 -1.81
N GLY A 80 15.28 6.82 -1.76
CA GLY A 80 14.91 7.57 -2.96
C GLY A 80 13.58 7.15 -3.58
N ALA A 81 12.85 6.22 -2.96
CA ALA A 81 11.44 5.99 -3.26
C ALA A 81 10.63 7.20 -2.79
N VAL A 82 9.72 7.69 -3.65
CA VAL A 82 8.86 8.83 -3.37
C VAL A 82 7.45 8.57 -3.88
N TRP A 83 6.45 9.13 -3.21
CA TRP A 83 5.10 9.19 -3.73
C TRP A 83 5.04 10.04 -5.00
N HIS A 84 4.28 9.57 -5.97
CA HIS A 84 3.91 10.28 -7.17
C HIS A 84 2.42 10.06 -7.46
N VAL A 85 1.79 11.02 -8.13
CA VAL A 85 0.38 10.91 -8.51
C VAL A 85 0.29 11.09 -10.02
N TRP A 86 -0.25 10.09 -10.70
CA TRP A 86 -0.47 10.14 -12.14
C TRP A 86 -1.56 11.17 -12.51
N PRO A 87 -1.65 11.56 -13.79
CA PRO A 87 -2.62 12.58 -14.24
C PRO A 87 -4.09 12.23 -13.98
N ASP A 88 -4.42 10.95 -13.85
CA ASP A 88 -5.74 10.42 -13.50
C ASP A 88 -6.05 10.47 -12.00
N GLY A 89 -5.07 10.82 -11.17
CA GLY A 89 -5.20 10.89 -9.71
C GLY A 89 -4.73 9.62 -9.00
N GLN A 90 -4.22 8.62 -9.71
CA GLN A 90 -3.76 7.36 -9.13
C GLN A 90 -2.44 7.55 -8.37
N PRO A 91 -2.36 7.21 -7.06
CA PRO A 91 -1.10 7.21 -6.33
C PRO A 91 -0.21 6.04 -6.73
N VAL A 92 1.06 6.34 -6.99
CA VAL A 92 2.11 5.39 -7.33
C VAL A 92 3.38 5.69 -6.54
N VAL A 93 4.25 4.70 -6.37
CA VAL A 93 5.60 4.91 -5.81
C VAL A 93 6.62 4.94 -6.93
N ARG A 94 7.37 6.03 -7.03
CA ARG A 94 8.48 6.18 -7.99
C ARG A 94 9.80 5.90 -7.27
N LEU A 95 10.56 4.93 -7.79
CA LEU A 95 11.88 4.56 -7.29
C LEU A 95 12.98 5.50 -7.82
N ALA A 96 14.17 5.45 -7.20
CA ALA A 96 15.33 6.23 -7.63
C ALA A 96 15.76 5.93 -9.08
N SER A 97 15.53 4.70 -9.55
CA SER A 97 15.75 4.29 -10.95
C SER A 97 14.78 4.94 -11.94
N GLY A 98 13.71 5.58 -11.47
CA GLY A 98 12.62 6.12 -12.26
C GLY A 98 11.51 5.10 -12.56
N ARG A 99 11.66 3.84 -12.14
CA ARG A 99 10.57 2.84 -12.21
C ARG A 99 9.41 3.28 -11.30
N GLU A 100 8.19 3.13 -11.77
CA GLU A 100 6.98 3.42 -11.00
C GLU A 100 6.27 2.10 -10.65
N ILE A 101 5.75 2.03 -9.43
CA ILE A 101 4.98 0.92 -8.91
C ILE A 101 3.56 1.41 -8.67
N ASP A 102 2.59 0.84 -9.39
CA ASP A 102 1.17 1.04 -9.12
C ASP A 102 0.78 0.21 -7.89
N VAL A 103 0.95 0.82 -6.72
CA VAL A 103 0.76 0.14 -5.44
C VAL A 103 -0.70 -0.24 -5.19
N VAL A 104 -1.66 0.52 -5.74
CA VAL A 104 -3.09 0.22 -5.58
C VAL A 104 -3.47 -0.97 -6.45
N ALA A 105 -2.99 -1.05 -7.69
CA ALA A 105 -3.19 -2.24 -8.51
C ALA A 105 -2.59 -3.49 -7.83
N VAL A 106 -1.36 -3.39 -7.32
CA VAL A 106 -0.72 -4.48 -6.55
C VAL A 106 -1.56 -4.87 -5.33
N GLY A 107 -2.06 -3.90 -4.57
CA GLY A 107 -2.89 -4.16 -3.39
C GLY A 107 -4.21 -4.84 -3.73
N HIS A 108 -4.86 -4.47 -4.83
CA HIS A 108 -6.05 -5.16 -5.32
C HIS A 108 -5.77 -6.59 -5.75
N ASP A 109 -4.70 -6.83 -6.53
CA ASP A 109 -4.32 -8.17 -6.96
C ASP A 109 -3.98 -9.06 -5.75
N TRP A 110 -3.27 -8.51 -4.76
CA TRP A 110 -3.01 -9.19 -3.49
C TRP A 110 -4.31 -9.53 -2.73
N ALA A 111 -5.23 -8.57 -2.61
CA ALA A 111 -6.48 -8.79 -1.90
C ALA A 111 -7.35 -9.84 -2.60
N ASP A 112 -7.38 -9.87 -3.93
CA ASP A 112 -8.20 -10.78 -4.74
C ASP A 112 -7.61 -12.20 -4.83
N ILE A 113 -6.33 -12.31 -5.21
CA ILE A 113 -5.71 -13.60 -5.51
C ILE A 113 -4.50 -13.94 -4.62
N GLY A 114 -4.02 -12.99 -3.82
CA GLY A 114 -2.86 -13.18 -2.93
C GLY A 114 -1.52 -13.09 -3.64
N ALA A 115 -1.50 -12.54 -4.86
CA ALA A 115 -0.30 -12.44 -5.67
C ALA A 115 -0.31 -11.15 -6.51
N PRO A 116 0.85 -10.48 -6.70
CA PRO A 116 2.12 -10.77 -6.03
C PRO A 116 2.03 -10.53 -4.51
N GLU A 117 2.86 -11.23 -3.74
CA GLU A 117 3.01 -10.97 -2.31
C GLU A 117 3.54 -9.54 -2.10
N LEU A 118 3.04 -8.83 -1.09
CA LEU A 118 3.45 -7.46 -0.82
C LEU A 118 4.94 -7.40 -0.45
N SER A 119 5.40 -8.38 0.32
CA SER A 119 6.81 -8.56 0.67
C SER A 119 7.70 -8.84 -0.55
N GLN A 120 7.20 -9.56 -1.56
CA GLN A 120 7.91 -9.78 -2.82
C GLN A 120 8.08 -8.47 -3.59
N VAL A 121 7.01 -7.68 -3.75
CA VAL A 121 7.09 -6.39 -4.45
C VAL A 121 8.06 -5.44 -3.75
N TYR A 122 8.06 -5.45 -2.42
CA TYR A 122 9.07 -4.72 -1.63
C TYR A 122 10.50 -5.17 -1.95
N ALA A 123 10.77 -6.49 -1.94
CA ALA A 123 12.10 -7.02 -2.21
C ALA A 123 12.61 -6.58 -3.60
N GLU A 124 11.77 -6.74 -4.64
CA GLU A 124 12.10 -6.32 -6.00
C GLU A 124 12.34 -4.80 -6.14
N ALA A 125 11.63 -3.99 -5.34
CA ALA A 125 11.82 -2.55 -5.30
C ALA A 125 13.11 -2.13 -4.60
N SER A 126 13.51 -2.85 -3.56
CA SER A 126 14.72 -2.56 -2.79
C SER A 126 16.03 -2.83 -3.57
N GLU A 127 15.97 -3.63 -4.63
CA GLU A 127 17.09 -3.97 -5.51
C GLU A 127 17.28 -3.02 -6.71
N SER A 128 16.39 -2.03 -6.88
CA SER A 128 16.33 -1.16 -8.08
C SER A 128 17.12 0.15 -7.99
#